data_AF-A0A0R3R2F7-F1
#
_entry.id   AF-A0A0R3R2F7-F1
#
_cell.length_a   1.000
_cell.length_b   1.000
_cell.length_c   1.000
_cell.angle_alpha   90.00
_cell.angle_beta   90.00
_cell.angle_gamma   90.00
#
_symmetry.space_group_name_H-M   'P 1'
#
loop_
_entity.id
_entity.type
_entity.pdbx_description
1 polymer ?
#
loop_
_entity_poly.entity_id
_entity_poly.type
_entity_poly.pdbx_seq_one_letter_code
_entity_poly.pdbx_strand_id
1 'polypeptide(L)'
;PERVASSDCEYGVRADVWSLGITLIELAKGIHPYDGCATDFELLTKIINDPPPRLTPVQQFSQSFSIFIARCLVKRPIDRPNYHELLVHLYLFIFLKYEDPFIRGNTTDTAAVAKWYSTLCA
;
A
#
# COMPACT_ATOMS: atom_id res chain seq x y z
N PRO A 1 16.74 -19.05 4.53
CA PRO A 1 17.76 -19.46 5.52
C PRO A 1 17.87 -18.54 6.75
N GLU A 2 16.99 -17.55 6.85
CA GLU A 2 16.98 -16.44 7.81
C GLU A 2 15.90 -16.58 8.89
N ARG A 3 15.22 -17.73 8.97
CA ARG A 3 14.12 -17.96 9.93
C ARG A 3 14.55 -18.39 11.34
N VAL A 4 15.84 -18.27 11.68
CA VAL A 4 16.33 -18.68 12.99
C VAL A 4 17.25 -17.59 13.54
N ALA A 5 16.71 -16.84 14.49
CA ALA A 5 17.39 -15.96 15.46
C ALA A 5 17.46 -14.47 15.14
N SER A 6 16.33 -13.75 15.27
CA SER A 6 16.33 -12.43 15.93
C SER A 6 14.92 -11.89 16.24
N SER A 7 14.17 -12.45 17.20
CA SER A 7 12.93 -11.80 17.70
C SER A 7 12.04 -11.23 16.57
N ASP A 8 11.78 -12.06 15.56
CA ASP A 8 11.46 -11.66 14.16
C ASP A 8 10.02 -11.18 13.92
N CYS A 9 9.29 -10.73 14.95
CA CYS A 9 7.90 -10.27 14.78
C CYS A 9 7.83 -8.89 14.10
N GLU A 10 8.77 -8.00 14.40
CA GLU A 10 8.79 -6.65 13.81
C GLU A 10 9.16 -6.68 12.32
N TYR A 11 10.04 -7.61 11.93
CA TYR A 11 10.40 -7.82 10.53
C TYR A 11 9.20 -8.33 9.72
N GLY A 12 8.43 -9.29 10.29
CA GLY A 12 7.20 -9.79 9.67
C GLY A 12 6.17 -8.69 9.44
N VAL A 13 5.89 -7.87 10.46
CA VAL A 13 4.94 -6.74 10.36
C VAL A 13 5.34 -5.77 9.25
N ARG A 14 6.61 -5.41 9.14
CA ARG A 14 7.06 -4.46 8.13
C ARG A 14 7.04 -5.10 6.73
N ALA A 15 7.27 -6.40 6.60
CA ALA A 15 7.09 -7.11 5.34
C ALA A 15 5.64 -7.02 4.83
N ASP A 16 4.66 -7.22 5.71
CA ASP A 16 3.23 -7.09 5.36
C ASP A 16 2.87 -5.67 4.90
N VAL A 17 3.44 -4.64 5.52
CA VAL A 17 3.25 -3.24 5.11
C VAL A 17 3.70 -3.00 3.65
N TRP A 18 4.76 -3.68 3.19
CA TRP A 18 5.15 -3.60 1.78
C TRP A 18 4.16 -4.27 0.86
N SER A 19 3.73 -5.48 1.20
CA SER A 19 2.71 -6.21 0.44
C SER A 19 1.44 -5.38 0.30
N LEU A 20 1.01 -4.70 1.37
CA LEU A 20 -0.09 -3.74 1.34
C LEU A 20 0.15 -2.63 0.32
N GLY A 21 1.34 -2.01 0.30
CA GLY A 21 1.69 -0.98 -0.67
C GLY A 21 1.61 -1.45 -2.13
N ILE A 22 2.07 -2.68 -2.40
CA ILE A 22 2.00 -3.30 -3.74
C ILE A 22 0.54 -3.53 -4.15
N THR A 23 -0.26 -4.16 -3.28
CA THR A 23 -1.68 -4.40 -3.54
C THR A 23 -2.45 -3.10 -3.78
N LEU A 24 -2.16 -2.04 -3.03
CA LEU A 24 -2.82 -0.75 -3.25
C LEU A 24 -2.48 -0.12 -4.60
N ILE A 25 -1.24 -0.26 -5.07
CA ILE A 25 -0.88 0.18 -6.43
C ILE A 25 -1.58 -0.70 -7.47
N GLU A 26 -1.60 -2.01 -7.29
CA GLU A 26 -2.28 -2.93 -8.20
C GLU A 26 -3.77 -2.59 -8.33
N LEU A 27 -4.46 -2.38 -7.21
CA LEU A 27 -5.88 -1.98 -7.19
C LEU A 27 -6.10 -0.61 -7.86
N ALA A 28 -5.19 0.33 -7.64
CA ALA A 28 -5.27 1.66 -8.23
C ALA A 28 -5.02 1.64 -9.75
N LYS A 29 -4.14 0.76 -10.23
CA LYS A 29 -3.76 0.68 -11.66
C LYS A 29 -4.58 -0.35 -12.44
N GLY A 30 -5.22 -1.30 -11.75
CA GLY A 30 -5.84 -2.48 -12.32
C GLY A 30 -4.85 -3.53 -12.84
N ILE A 31 -3.54 -3.31 -12.68
CA ILE A 31 -2.46 -4.17 -13.21
C ILE A 31 -1.34 -4.24 -12.17
N HIS A 32 -0.82 -5.45 -11.93
CA HIS A 32 0.26 -5.67 -10.99
C HIS A 32 1.53 -4.88 -11.40
N PRO A 33 2.24 -4.21 -10.46
CA PRO A 33 3.37 -3.34 -10.80
C PRO A 33 4.54 -4.06 -11.49
N TYR A 34 4.66 -5.37 -11.26
CA TYR A 34 5.70 -6.22 -11.83
C TYR A 34 5.14 -7.24 -12.82
N ASP A 35 3.99 -6.93 -13.44
CA ASP A 35 3.48 -7.70 -14.56
C ASP A 35 4.55 -7.88 -15.66
N GLY A 36 4.57 -9.06 -16.28
CA GLY A 36 5.57 -9.42 -17.30
C GLY A 36 6.92 -9.93 -16.80
N CYS A 37 7.14 -10.11 -15.48
CA CYS A 37 8.30 -10.87 -15.00
C CYS A 37 8.09 -12.37 -15.29
N ALA A 38 9.04 -13.00 -15.98
CA ALA A 38 8.91 -14.40 -16.39
C ALA A 38 9.21 -15.39 -15.26
N THR A 39 9.96 -14.96 -14.23
CA THR A 39 10.38 -15.80 -13.11
C THR A 39 10.36 -15.03 -11.78
N ASP A 40 10.23 -15.76 -10.67
CA ASP A 40 10.34 -15.19 -9.33
C ASP A 40 11.69 -14.51 -9.10
N PHE A 41 12.76 -15.04 -9.69
CA PHE A 41 14.08 -14.43 -9.60
C PHE A 41 14.14 -13.06 -10.27
N GLU A 42 13.52 -12.91 -11.44
CA GLU A 42 13.42 -11.62 -12.12
C GLU A 42 12.61 -10.62 -11.29
N LEU A 43 11.48 -11.06 -10.73
CA LEU A 43 10.65 -10.25 -9.83
C LEU A 43 11.45 -9.76 -8.62
N LEU A 44 12.14 -10.67 -7.92
CA LEU A 44 12.98 -10.34 -6.76
C LEU A 44 14.11 -9.39 -7.14
N THR A 45 14.72 -9.59 -8.30
CA THR A 45 15.76 -8.71 -8.83
C THR A 45 15.25 -7.28 -9.03
N LYS A 46 14.05 -7.12 -9.60
CA LYS A 46 13.42 -5.79 -9.76
C LYS A 46 13.09 -5.16 -8.41
N ILE A 47 12.48 -5.92 -7.49
CA ILE A 47 12.17 -5.43 -6.14
C ILE A 47 13.43 -4.91 -5.42
N ILE A 48 14.55 -5.63 -5.53
CA ILE A 48 15.80 -5.29 -4.87
C ILE A 48 16.51 -4.12 -5.54
N ASN A 49 16.54 -4.06 -6.87
CA ASN A 49 17.39 -3.11 -7.60
C ASN A 49 16.62 -1.87 -8.09
N ASP A 50 15.41 -2.02 -8.58
CA ASP A 50 14.65 -0.94 -9.22
C ASP A 50 13.99 -0.02 -8.19
N PRO A 51 13.76 1.27 -8.48
CA PRO A 51 12.99 2.12 -7.57
C PRO A 51 11.60 1.52 -7.28
N PRO A 52 11.07 1.69 -6.07
CA PRO A 52 9.75 1.18 -5.74
C PRO A 52 8.69 1.77 -6.66
N PRO A 53 7.64 1.01 -7.01
CA PRO A 53 6.58 1.50 -7.86
C PRO A 53 5.87 2.70 -7.21
N ARG A 54 5.44 3.65 -8.04
CA ARG A 54 4.77 4.88 -7.60
C ARG A 54 3.53 5.13 -8.45
N LEU A 55 2.54 5.77 -7.84
CA LEU A 55 1.44 6.36 -8.59
C LEU A 55 1.97 7.60 -9.33
N THR A 56 1.63 7.71 -10.61
CA THR A 56 2.01 8.85 -11.43
C THR A 56 0.96 9.96 -11.30
N PRO A 57 1.34 11.25 -11.37
CA PRO A 57 0.39 12.37 -11.26
C PRO A 57 -0.75 12.32 -12.29
N VAL A 58 -0.53 11.66 -13.43
CA VAL A 58 -1.50 11.48 -14.51
C VAL A 58 -2.75 10.73 -14.05
N GLN A 59 -2.64 9.90 -13.01
CA GLN A 59 -3.71 9.02 -12.55
C GLN A 59 -4.71 9.70 -11.61
N GLN A 60 -4.56 11.02 -11.36
CA GLN A 60 -5.50 11.85 -10.59
C GLN A 60 -5.81 11.34 -9.17
N PHE A 61 -4.93 10.53 -8.59
CA PHE A 61 -5.06 10.10 -7.19
C PHE A 61 -4.73 11.23 -6.22
N SER A 62 -5.31 11.19 -5.02
CA SER A 62 -5.01 12.20 -4.01
C SER A 62 -3.54 12.15 -3.59
N GLN A 63 -2.99 13.32 -3.25
CA GLN A 63 -1.61 13.43 -2.77
C GLN A 63 -1.42 12.62 -1.48
N SER A 64 -2.43 12.60 -0.61
CA SER A 64 -2.49 11.82 0.62
C SER A 64 -2.30 10.33 0.35
N PHE A 65 -3.03 9.79 -0.64
CA PHE A 65 -2.95 8.39 -1.02
C PHE A 65 -1.59 8.04 -1.61
N SER A 66 -1.05 8.92 -2.46
CA SER A 66 0.29 8.74 -3.04
C SER A 66 1.40 8.74 -1.98
N ILE A 67 1.32 9.64 -0.99
CA ILE A 67 2.25 9.69 0.15
C ILE A 67 2.11 8.43 1.01
N PHE A 68 0.89 7.96 1.27
CA PHE A 68 0.63 6.75 2.05
C PHE A 68 1.31 5.53 1.41
N ILE A 69 1.08 5.30 0.11
CA ILE A 69 1.72 4.21 -0.65
C ILE A 69 3.25 4.34 -0.62
N ALA A 70 3.79 5.55 -0.80
CA ALA A 70 5.23 5.77 -0.77
C ALA A 70 5.86 5.39 0.57
N ARG A 71 5.15 5.58 1.69
CA ARG A 71 5.60 5.13 3.02
C ARG A 71 5.57 3.61 3.17
N CYS A 72 4.57 2.94 2.60
CA CYS A 72 4.53 1.48 2.57
C CYS A 72 5.70 0.89 1.77
N LEU A 73 6.10 1.56 0.70
CA LEU A 73 7.11 1.08 -0.26
C LEU A 73 8.54 1.59 0.02
N VAL A 74 8.86 1.84 1.28
CA VAL A 74 10.25 2.10 1.71
C VAL A 74 11.05 0.79 1.64
N LYS A 75 12.15 0.78 0.87
CA LYS A 75 12.96 -0.45 0.63
C LYS A 75 13.58 -1.00 1.91
N ARG A 76 14.20 -0.13 2.71
CA ARG A 76 14.82 -0.52 3.98
C ARG A 76 13.73 -0.85 5.00
N PRO A 77 13.62 -2.10 5.47
CA PRO A 77 12.55 -2.49 6.39
C PRO A 77 12.55 -1.67 7.67
N ILE A 78 13.71 -1.36 8.26
CA ILE A 78 13.82 -0.60 9.50
C ILE A 78 13.28 0.84 9.40
N ASP A 79 13.30 1.43 8.20
CA ASP A 79 12.78 2.79 7.96
C ASP A 79 11.28 2.76 7.58
N ARG A 80 10.73 1.59 7.27
CA ARG A 80 9.34 1.42 6.85
C ARG A 80 8.44 1.40 8.08
N PRO A 81 7.40 2.23 8.19
CA PRO A 81 6.60 2.32 9.40
C PRO A 81 5.92 0.99 9.77
N ASN A 82 5.73 0.75 11.06
CA ASN A 82 4.83 -0.31 11.55
C ASN A 82 3.35 0.15 11.47
N TYR A 83 2.41 -0.76 11.78
CA TYR A 83 0.98 -0.47 11.70
C TYR A 83 0.54 0.75 12.53
N HIS A 84 1.08 0.91 13.74
CA HIS A 84 0.71 2.02 14.60
C HIS A 84 1.14 3.36 14.00
N GLU A 85 2.39 3.44 13.51
CA GLU A 85 2.92 4.64 12.84
C GLU A 85 2.17 4.95 11.54
N LEU A 86 1.80 3.92 10.79
CA LEU A 86 1.04 4.03 9.55
C LEU A 86 -0.39 4.53 9.81
N LEU A 87 -1.04 4.03 10.87
CA LEU A 87 -2.38 4.45 11.29
C LEU A 87 -2.42 5.87 11.83
N VAL A 88 -1.42 6.28 12.62
CA VAL A 88 -1.31 7.68 13.08
C VAL A 88 -1.20 8.61 11.89
N HIS A 89 -0.39 8.27 10.89
CA HIS A 89 -0.30 9.04 9.66
C HIS A 89 -1.64 9.09 8.91
N LEU A 90 -2.30 7.94 8.73
CA LEU A 90 -3.61 7.87 8.10
C LEU A 90 -4.63 8.75 8.84
N TYR A 91 -4.64 8.71 10.17
CA TYR A 91 -5.50 9.52 11.02
C TYR A 91 -5.22 11.02 10.89
N LEU A 92 -3.95 11.44 10.92
CA LEU A 92 -3.56 12.84 10.71
C LEU A 92 -4.02 13.35 9.33
N PHE A 93 -3.93 12.53 8.28
CA PHE A 93 -4.35 12.89 6.93
C PHE A 93 -5.86 12.95 6.76
N ILE A 94 -6.60 11.99 7.33
CA ILE A 94 -8.07 11.91 7.24
C ILE A 94 -8.77 12.93 8.15
N PHE A 95 -8.30 13.09 9.39
CA PHE A 95 -9.04 13.83 10.43
C PHE A 95 -8.56 15.25 10.65
N LEU A 96 -7.28 15.57 10.40
CA LEU A 96 -6.70 16.83 10.87
C LEU A 96 -6.33 17.85 9.80
N LYS A 97 -6.30 17.51 8.51
CA LYS A 97 -5.88 18.50 7.49
C LYS A 97 -6.68 18.60 6.21
N TYR A 98 -7.36 17.56 5.74
CA TYR A 98 -8.07 17.62 4.46
C TYR A 98 -9.33 16.77 4.54
N GLU A 99 -10.47 17.33 4.15
CA GLU A 99 -11.56 16.52 3.59
C GLU A 99 -11.03 15.87 2.30
N ASP A 100 -10.18 14.85 2.43
CA ASP A 100 -9.74 14.09 1.28
C ASP A 100 -10.93 13.25 0.81
N PRO A 101 -11.49 13.52 -0.40
CA PRO A 101 -12.68 12.82 -0.86
C PRO A 101 -12.41 11.34 -1.16
N PHE A 102 -11.14 10.94 -1.30
CA PHE A 102 -10.75 9.55 -1.56
C PHE A 102 -10.76 8.71 -0.27
N ILE A 103 -10.33 9.29 0.86
CA ILE A 103 -10.50 8.69 2.19
C ILE A 103 -11.46 9.54 3.01
N ARG A 104 -12.72 9.65 2.57
CA ARG A 104 -13.78 9.85 3.54
C ARG A 104 -13.76 8.62 4.43
N GLY A 105 -13.21 8.77 5.63
CA GLY A 105 -13.41 7.83 6.72
C GLY A 105 -14.89 7.76 7.04
N ASN A 106 -15.65 7.08 6.20
CA ASN A 106 -16.99 6.68 6.52
C ASN A 106 -16.85 5.36 7.26
N THR A 107 -16.58 5.42 8.55
CA THR A 107 -16.78 4.29 9.47
C THR A 107 -18.25 3.84 9.54
N THR A 108 -19.12 4.31 8.66
CA THR A 108 -20.59 4.20 8.74
C THR A 108 -21.28 3.75 7.44
N ASP A 109 -20.60 3.42 6.33
CA ASP A 109 -21.30 2.95 5.12
C ASP A 109 -20.60 1.81 4.36
N THR A 110 -20.41 0.70 5.07
CA THR A 110 -20.18 -0.60 4.44
C THR A 110 -21.26 -0.96 3.42
N ALA A 111 -22.47 -0.42 3.57
CA ALA A 111 -23.57 -0.65 2.64
C ALA A 111 -23.35 0.01 1.27
N ALA A 112 -22.67 1.16 1.18
CA ALA A 112 -22.27 1.77 -0.08
C ALA A 112 -21.23 0.94 -0.83
N VAL A 113 -20.22 0.41 -0.12
CA VAL A 113 -19.21 -0.49 -0.72
C VAL A 113 -19.88 -1.77 -1.21
N ALA A 114 -20.76 -2.36 -0.40
CA ALA A 114 -21.54 -3.54 -0.77
C ALA A 114 -22.42 -3.26 -2.01
N LYS A 115 -23.10 -2.11 -2.06
CA LYS A 115 -23.93 -1.71 -3.19
C LYS A 115 -23.12 -1.49 -4.47
N TRP A 116 -21.97 -0.83 -4.36
CA TRP A 116 -21.05 -0.66 -5.49
C TRP A 116 -20.58 -2.02 -6.01
N TYR A 117 -20.17 -2.93 -5.12
CA TYR A 117 -19.74 -4.27 -5.47
C TYR A 117 -20.87 -5.07 -6.16
N SER A 118 -22.10 -5.02 -5.63
CA SER A 118 -23.26 -5.65 -6.28
C SER A 118 -23.57 -5.08 -7.66
N THR A 119 -23.28 -3.80 -7.90
CA THR A 119 -23.49 -3.17 -9.21
C THR A 119 -22.46 -3.65 -10.24
N LEU A 120 -21.24 -3.97 -9.81
CA LEU A 120 -20.19 -4.55 -10.68
C LEU A 120 -20.43 -6.01 -11.03
N CYS A 121 -21.11 -6.76 -10.16
CA CYS A 121 -21.40 -8.18 -10.36
C CYS A 121 -22.72 -8.45 -11.09
N ALA A 122 -23.48 -7.42 -11.47
CA ALA A 122 -24.75 -7.52 -12.21
C ALA A 122 -24.53 -7.34 -13.71
#